data_AF-A0AA88V2W4-F1
#
_entry.id   AF-A0AA88V2W4-F1
#
_cell.length_a   1.000
_cell.length_b   1.000
_cell.length_c   1.000
_cell.angle_alpha   90.00
_cell.angle_beta   90.00
_cell.angle_gamma   90.00
#
_symmetry.space_group_name_H-M   'P 1'
#
loop_
_entity.id
_entity.type
_entity.pdbx_description
1 polymer ?
#
loop_
_entity_poly.entity_id
_entity_poly.type
_entity_poly.pdbx_seq_one_letter_code
_entity_poly.pdbx_strand_id
1 'polypeptide(L)'
;MAMLQRAMEVIELGVSKERRDIKDDLTHQLAMIIRHNENLKRQEKTGAPAHIISEFAKLLQFHMATYFDNELPGQPWATQQSGRPIKSICSRLKAKEGRIRGNLMGKRVDFSARTVITPDPNMNPDTLYRLKALVENGPNPQPGETGAKYIVERHLVDGDYVLFNTQPSLHKMSIMGHKVKILPYSTFRLNLSVTAPYNAGFDGDEMNMHVPQSFETRAEVAELMMVPKCIVSPQSNRPDVFMNILMWWEDFDGKIPAPAILKPRSLWTGKQVFNLIIPKQINLIKYSAWHSELERGYITPGDTQVRIEKGELLSGTLCKKTLGPSSGSLIHVIYGYREEVGPDATRKFLGHTQWLVNYWLLQNGFSIGIGDTIADAPTIEGINETISTAKHEVKALIETAQKKGLEPEPGRTMLESFESKVNQELNKARDEAGSRAQRSLSERNNLKAMVTAGSKGSFIDISQMIACVGQQNVEGKRIPFGFEDRTLPHFSKDDLGPESRGFVENSYLRGLTPQEFFFHAMGGREGIIDTAVKTSETGYIQRRLVKAMEDIMVKYDGTVRNSQRDVIQFLYGEDGMDVIWIESQKLELLKMRKNEFYETYRYETDDPKLTSCMGPESLN
;
A
#
# COMPACT_ATOMS: atom_id res chain seq x y z
N MET A 1 -27.02 27.46 -37.07
CA MET A 1 -26.41 27.00 -38.34
C MET A 1 -24.88 27.03 -38.29
N ALA A 2 -24.20 28.13 -38.65
CA ALA A 2 -22.74 28.14 -38.86
C ALA A 2 -21.87 27.54 -37.72
N MET A 3 -22.20 27.81 -36.45
CA MET A 3 -21.52 27.20 -35.30
C MET A 3 -21.67 25.68 -35.23
N LEU A 4 -22.85 25.17 -35.60
CA LEU A 4 -23.22 23.76 -35.60
C LEU A 4 -22.56 23.03 -36.79
N GLN A 5 -22.44 23.71 -37.93
CA GLN A 5 -21.70 23.24 -39.10
C GLN A 5 -20.20 23.12 -38.79
N ARG A 6 -19.58 24.16 -38.20
CA ARG A 6 -18.20 24.08 -37.69
C ARG A 6 -18.01 22.98 -36.63
N ALA A 7 -19.00 22.75 -35.77
CA ALA A 7 -18.93 21.67 -34.79
C ALA A 7 -18.92 20.28 -35.47
N MET A 8 -19.72 20.07 -36.51
CA MET A 8 -19.69 18.83 -37.31
C MET A 8 -18.35 18.66 -38.05
N GLU A 9 -17.83 19.73 -38.65
CA GLU A 9 -16.50 19.74 -39.32
C GLU A 9 -15.35 19.38 -38.34
N VAL A 10 -15.47 19.72 -37.05
CA VAL A 10 -14.48 19.39 -36.00
C VAL A 10 -14.71 17.99 -35.39
N ILE A 11 -15.92 17.43 -35.48
CA ILE A 11 -16.22 16.05 -35.05
C ILE A 11 -15.70 15.02 -36.06
N GLU A 12 -15.69 15.36 -37.35
CA GLU A 12 -15.36 14.46 -38.46
C GLU A 12 -14.02 14.80 -39.13
N LEU A 13 -12.93 14.75 -38.35
CA LEU A 13 -11.58 15.02 -38.84
C LEU A 13 -11.05 13.91 -39.75
N GLY A 14 -11.00 14.17 -41.06
CA GLY A 14 -10.25 13.37 -42.02
C GLY A 14 -8.74 13.58 -41.91
N VAL A 15 -7.95 12.54 -42.23
CA VAL A 15 -6.47 12.60 -42.22
C VAL A 15 -5.94 12.68 -43.65
N SER A 16 -5.56 13.89 -44.08
CA SER A 16 -4.92 14.14 -45.37
C SER A 16 -3.44 13.78 -45.32
N LYS A 17 -3.06 12.57 -45.75
CA LYS A 17 -1.65 12.12 -45.75
C LYS A 17 -1.03 12.21 -47.14
N GLU A 18 -0.68 13.44 -47.54
CA GLU A 18 0.10 13.91 -48.71
C GLU A 18 -0.27 13.43 -50.14
N ARG A 19 -1.06 12.37 -50.30
CA ARG A 19 -1.60 11.88 -51.60
C ARG A 19 -2.84 10.98 -51.47
N ARG A 20 -3.32 10.69 -50.25
CA ARG A 20 -4.57 9.95 -50.00
C ARG A 20 -5.34 10.56 -48.84
N ASP A 21 -6.59 10.93 -49.10
CA ASP A 21 -7.53 11.42 -48.09
C ASP A 21 -8.21 10.25 -47.38
N ILE A 22 -7.79 9.97 -46.15
CA ILE A 22 -8.43 8.97 -45.31
C ILE A 22 -9.54 9.68 -44.52
N LYS A 23 -10.78 9.56 -45.02
CA LYS A 23 -11.98 10.10 -44.35
C LYS A 23 -12.33 9.30 -43.10
N ASP A 24 -12.98 9.93 -42.14
CA ASP A 24 -13.36 9.29 -40.87
C ASP A 24 -14.48 8.24 -41.05
N ASP A 25 -14.55 7.32 -40.08
CA ASP A 25 -15.59 6.29 -39.92
C ASP A 25 -17.01 6.88 -39.95
N LEU A 26 -17.23 8.07 -39.35
CA LEU A 26 -18.53 8.75 -39.37
C LEU A 26 -18.84 9.35 -40.74
N THR A 27 -17.88 10.03 -41.37
CA THR A 27 -18.03 10.63 -42.71
C THR A 27 -18.35 9.59 -43.77
N HIS A 28 -17.78 8.39 -43.66
CA HIS A 28 -18.10 7.27 -44.53
C HIS A 28 -19.57 6.85 -44.39
N GLN A 29 -20.11 6.78 -43.16
CA GLN A 29 -21.52 6.49 -42.94
C GLN A 29 -22.45 7.63 -43.34
N LEU A 30 -22.10 8.91 -43.10
CA LEU A 30 -22.91 10.03 -43.61
C LEU A 30 -23.01 10.00 -45.15
N ALA A 31 -21.91 9.70 -45.85
CA ALA A 31 -21.93 9.53 -47.30
C ALA A 31 -22.85 8.37 -47.75
N MET A 32 -22.87 7.26 -47.00
CA MET A 32 -23.79 6.14 -47.26
C MET A 32 -25.25 6.51 -46.96
N ILE A 33 -25.54 7.22 -45.87
CA ILE A 33 -26.89 7.71 -45.53
C ILE A 33 -27.42 8.65 -46.62
N ILE A 34 -26.60 9.62 -47.07
CA ILE A 34 -26.96 10.55 -48.15
C ILE A 34 -27.28 9.78 -49.43
N ARG A 35 -26.39 8.86 -49.86
CA ARG A 35 -26.57 8.05 -51.07
C ARG A 35 -27.84 7.20 -51.04
N HIS A 36 -28.21 6.62 -49.89
CA HIS A 36 -29.43 5.83 -49.76
C HIS A 36 -30.70 6.71 -49.69
N ASN A 37 -30.62 7.89 -49.08
CA ASN A 37 -31.69 8.88 -49.05
C ASN A 37 -32.00 9.44 -50.46
N GLU A 38 -30.96 9.75 -51.25
CA GLU A 38 -31.11 10.15 -52.66
C GLU A 38 -31.69 9.03 -53.53
N ASN A 39 -31.23 7.79 -53.36
CA ASN A 39 -31.79 6.63 -54.05
C ASN A 39 -33.28 6.41 -53.69
N LEU A 40 -33.66 6.49 -52.40
CA LEU A 40 -35.05 6.36 -51.96
C LEU A 40 -35.94 7.42 -52.62
N LYS A 41 -35.55 8.70 -52.52
CA LYS A 41 -36.24 9.84 -53.15
C LYS A 41 -36.34 9.72 -54.68
N ARG A 42 -35.37 9.06 -55.32
CA ARG A 42 -35.41 8.76 -56.75
C ARG A 42 -36.45 7.69 -57.05
N GLN A 43 -36.47 6.58 -56.29
CA GLN A 43 -37.44 5.48 -56.49
C GLN A 43 -38.89 5.94 -56.27
N GLU A 44 -39.12 6.77 -55.25
CA GLU A 44 -40.41 7.43 -55.00
C GLU A 44 -40.84 8.28 -56.22
N LYS A 45 -39.95 9.13 -56.74
CA LYS A 45 -40.22 9.98 -57.90
C LYS A 45 -40.44 9.20 -59.21
N THR A 46 -39.85 8.02 -59.36
CA THR A 46 -40.05 7.16 -60.53
C THR A 46 -41.25 6.22 -60.40
N GLY A 47 -42.03 6.30 -59.31
CA GLY A 47 -43.22 5.45 -59.11
C GLY A 47 -42.89 3.98 -58.88
N ALA A 48 -41.80 3.68 -58.18
CA ALA A 48 -41.39 2.30 -57.91
C ALA A 48 -42.43 1.54 -57.05
N PRO A 49 -42.57 0.21 -57.22
CA PRO A 49 -43.44 -0.62 -56.37
C PRO A 49 -43.16 -0.46 -54.88
N ALA A 50 -44.23 -0.44 -54.07
CA ALA A 50 -44.16 -0.17 -52.62
C ALA A 50 -43.24 -1.13 -51.83
N HIS A 51 -43.06 -2.37 -52.28
CA HIS A 51 -42.11 -3.30 -51.63
C HIS A 51 -40.66 -2.83 -51.79
N ILE A 52 -40.26 -2.35 -52.98
CA ILE A 52 -38.92 -1.82 -53.26
C ILE A 52 -38.66 -0.55 -52.42
N ILE A 53 -39.65 0.33 -52.30
CA ILE A 53 -39.57 1.52 -51.43
C ILE A 53 -39.39 1.11 -49.96
N SER A 54 -40.10 0.08 -49.49
CA SER A 54 -39.94 -0.45 -48.12
C SER A 54 -38.53 -1.03 -47.86
N GLU A 55 -37.93 -1.70 -48.84
CA GLU A 55 -36.56 -2.24 -48.73
C GLU A 55 -35.50 -1.13 -48.68
N PHE A 56 -35.58 -0.12 -49.56
CA PHE A 56 -34.68 1.04 -49.49
C PHE A 56 -34.87 1.87 -48.21
N ALA A 57 -36.11 1.98 -47.70
CA ALA A 57 -36.37 2.63 -46.41
C ALA A 57 -35.74 1.87 -45.23
N LYS A 58 -35.84 0.53 -45.20
CA LYS A 58 -35.17 -0.32 -44.19
C LYS A 58 -33.64 -0.21 -44.26
N LEU A 59 -33.07 -0.17 -45.47
CA LEU A 59 -31.62 -0.02 -45.66
C LEU A 59 -31.12 1.36 -45.23
N LEU A 60 -31.89 2.43 -45.49
CA LEU A 60 -31.61 3.77 -44.97
C LEU A 60 -31.72 3.80 -43.43
N GLN A 61 -32.74 3.17 -42.85
CA GLN A 61 -32.92 3.05 -41.40
C GLN A 61 -31.75 2.30 -40.75
N PHE A 62 -31.24 1.23 -41.37
CA PHE A 62 -30.07 0.49 -40.93
C PHE A 62 -28.81 1.37 -40.89
N HIS A 63 -28.54 2.13 -41.95
CA HIS A 63 -27.41 3.07 -41.99
C HIS A 63 -27.54 4.20 -40.96
N MET A 64 -28.75 4.74 -40.76
CA MET A 64 -29.01 5.74 -39.73
C MET A 64 -28.84 5.18 -38.31
N ALA A 65 -29.30 3.96 -38.04
CA ALA A 65 -29.13 3.32 -36.74
C ALA A 65 -27.66 3.06 -36.41
N THR A 66 -26.92 2.43 -37.34
CA THR A 66 -25.51 2.05 -37.17
C THR A 66 -24.53 3.24 -37.11
N TYR A 67 -24.92 4.42 -37.60
CA TYR A 67 -24.19 5.67 -37.37
C TYR A 67 -24.19 6.07 -35.88
N PHE A 68 -25.35 5.95 -35.21
CA PHE A 68 -25.48 6.26 -33.79
C PHE A 68 -24.95 5.12 -32.91
N ASP A 69 -25.39 3.87 -33.14
CA ASP A 69 -24.92 2.69 -32.42
C ASP A 69 -24.80 1.48 -33.37
N ASN A 70 -23.57 1.00 -33.55
CA ASN A 70 -23.25 -0.13 -34.42
C ASN A 70 -23.20 -1.47 -33.66
N GLU A 71 -23.52 -1.48 -32.36
CA GLU A 71 -23.45 -2.66 -31.47
C GLU A 71 -24.86 -3.17 -31.10
N LEU A 72 -25.87 -2.85 -31.93
CA LEU A 72 -27.27 -3.23 -31.71
C LEU A 72 -27.49 -4.75 -31.79
N PRO A 73 -28.20 -5.37 -30.83
CA PRO A 73 -28.41 -6.81 -30.79
C PRO A 73 -29.33 -7.27 -31.95
N GLY A 74 -28.95 -8.37 -32.60
CA GLY A 74 -29.71 -8.97 -33.69
C GLY A 74 -29.61 -8.24 -35.05
N GLN A 75 -28.77 -7.21 -35.17
CA GLN A 75 -28.45 -6.56 -36.45
C GLN A 75 -27.02 -6.89 -36.89
N PRO A 76 -26.74 -7.00 -38.20
CA PRO A 76 -25.37 -7.14 -38.69
C PRO A 76 -24.59 -5.84 -38.48
N TRP A 77 -23.29 -5.92 -38.19
CA TRP A 77 -22.45 -4.73 -38.03
C TRP A 77 -22.19 -4.05 -39.37
N ALA A 78 -22.30 -2.72 -39.39
CA ALA A 78 -21.86 -1.93 -40.53
C ALA A 78 -20.33 -1.85 -40.56
N THR A 79 -19.73 -2.31 -41.66
CA THR A 79 -18.28 -2.44 -41.83
C THR A 79 -17.74 -1.52 -42.92
N GLN A 80 -16.45 -1.19 -42.82
CA GLN A 80 -15.71 -0.62 -43.94
C GLN A 80 -15.49 -1.69 -45.03
N GLN A 81 -15.03 -1.25 -46.21
CA GLN A 81 -14.54 -2.12 -47.29
C GLN A 81 -13.43 -3.11 -46.85
N SER A 82 -12.76 -2.85 -45.73
CA SER A 82 -11.74 -3.70 -45.10
C SER A 82 -12.33 -4.80 -44.19
N GLY A 83 -13.65 -4.90 -44.06
CA GLY A 83 -14.33 -5.80 -43.12
C GLY A 83 -14.34 -5.32 -41.65
N ARG A 84 -13.57 -4.27 -41.31
CA ARG A 84 -13.54 -3.69 -39.96
C ARG A 84 -14.89 -3.03 -39.61
N PRO A 85 -15.50 -3.30 -38.45
CA PRO A 85 -16.65 -2.55 -37.94
C PRO A 85 -16.36 -1.04 -37.79
N ILE A 86 -17.34 -0.22 -38.18
CA ILE A 86 -17.25 1.24 -38.14
C ILE A 86 -17.53 1.77 -36.73
N LYS A 87 -16.71 2.71 -36.25
CA LYS A 87 -16.86 3.31 -34.91
C LYS A 87 -17.98 4.35 -34.85
N SER A 88 -19.17 3.89 -34.47
CA SER A 88 -20.37 4.70 -34.21
C SER A 88 -20.16 5.81 -33.16
N ILE A 89 -21.09 6.76 -33.09
CA ILE A 89 -21.07 7.81 -32.06
C ILE A 89 -21.12 7.20 -30.65
N CYS A 90 -21.96 6.21 -30.40
CA CYS A 90 -22.03 5.51 -29.12
C CYS A 90 -20.70 4.82 -28.78
N SER A 91 -20.08 4.10 -29.72
CA SER A 91 -18.78 3.44 -29.52
C SER A 91 -17.62 4.43 -29.25
N ARG A 92 -17.76 5.71 -29.64
CA ARG A 92 -16.81 6.79 -29.34
C ARG A 92 -16.99 7.40 -27.93
N LEU A 93 -18.21 7.34 -27.38
CA LEU A 93 -18.55 7.88 -26.06
C LEU A 93 -18.43 6.84 -24.94
N LYS A 94 -18.85 5.60 -25.22
CA LYS A 94 -18.81 4.42 -24.34
C LYS A 94 -17.39 3.85 -24.18
N ALA A 95 -17.24 2.80 -23.36
CA ALA A 95 -16.00 2.08 -23.07
C ALA A 95 -14.90 2.87 -22.32
N LYS A 96 -13.76 2.22 -22.04
CA LYS A 96 -12.68 2.77 -21.19
C LYS A 96 -11.94 3.93 -21.86
N GLU A 97 -11.63 3.79 -23.14
CA GLU A 97 -10.89 4.76 -23.96
C GLU A 97 -11.83 5.73 -24.72
N GLY A 98 -13.14 5.67 -24.49
CA GLY A 98 -14.12 6.60 -25.06
C GLY A 98 -14.10 7.97 -24.38
N ARG A 99 -14.64 8.99 -25.05
CA ARG A 99 -14.48 10.41 -24.69
C ARG A 99 -14.76 10.72 -23.21
N ILE A 100 -15.78 10.11 -22.61
CA ILE A 100 -16.17 10.39 -21.23
C ILE A 100 -15.06 9.97 -20.24
N ARG A 101 -14.49 8.76 -20.39
CA ARG A 101 -13.48 8.25 -19.46
C ARG A 101 -12.04 8.58 -19.87
N GLY A 102 -11.74 8.57 -21.18
CA GLY A 102 -10.41 8.77 -21.76
C GLY A 102 -10.09 10.20 -22.23
N ASN A 103 -11.03 11.16 -22.14
CA ASN A 103 -10.75 12.57 -22.36
C ASN A 103 -11.32 13.54 -21.31
N LEU A 104 -12.47 13.24 -20.68
CA LEU A 104 -13.07 14.13 -19.67
C LEU A 104 -12.64 13.77 -18.23
N MET A 105 -12.85 12.52 -17.79
CA MET A 105 -12.46 12.07 -16.45
C MET A 105 -10.94 11.88 -16.28
N GLY A 106 -10.24 11.58 -17.37
CA GLY A 106 -8.80 11.42 -17.42
C GLY A 106 -8.32 11.81 -18.82
N LYS A 107 -7.16 12.43 -18.89
CA LYS A 107 -6.56 12.93 -20.14
C LYS A 107 -5.03 12.91 -20.03
N ARG A 108 -4.34 12.95 -21.16
CA ARG A 108 -2.93 13.36 -21.17
C ARG A 108 -2.86 14.83 -20.77
N VAL A 109 -1.81 15.19 -20.03
CA VAL A 109 -1.59 16.54 -19.52
C VAL A 109 -0.16 16.98 -19.80
N ASP A 110 -0.03 18.21 -20.27
CA ASP A 110 1.25 18.88 -20.46
C ASP A 110 1.89 19.21 -19.11
N PHE A 111 3.13 19.72 -19.14
CA PHE A 111 3.89 20.11 -17.94
C PHE A 111 4.03 18.97 -16.92
N SER A 112 4.15 17.75 -17.46
CA SER A 112 4.36 16.51 -16.72
C SER A 112 5.59 15.76 -17.24
N ALA A 113 6.16 14.92 -16.39
CA ALA A 113 7.36 14.16 -16.67
C ALA A 113 7.29 12.75 -16.05
N ARG A 114 8.03 11.80 -16.60
CA ARG A 114 8.12 10.42 -16.10
C ARG A 114 9.53 9.87 -16.32
N THR A 115 10.08 9.20 -15.31
CA THR A 115 11.34 8.45 -15.40
C THR A 115 11.42 7.45 -14.24
N VAL A 116 12.38 6.54 -14.29
CA VAL A 116 12.67 5.54 -13.25
C VAL A 116 13.07 6.22 -11.95
N ILE A 117 12.60 5.69 -10.82
CA ILE A 117 12.98 6.13 -9.47
C ILE A 117 14.20 5.39 -8.92
N THR A 118 14.96 6.08 -8.07
CA THR A 118 16.16 5.56 -7.39
C THR A 118 16.21 6.05 -5.94
N PRO A 119 16.79 5.28 -5.01
CA PRO A 119 16.87 5.67 -3.61
C PRO A 119 17.98 6.73 -3.40
N ASP A 120 17.74 7.69 -2.52
CA ASP A 120 18.79 8.57 -2.00
C ASP A 120 18.55 8.86 -0.51
N PRO A 121 19.43 8.40 0.40
CA PRO A 121 19.26 8.57 1.84
C PRO A 121 19.63 9.97 2.34
N ASN A 122 20.24 10.83 1.50
CA ASN A 122 20.66 12.19 1.86
C ASN A 122 19.57 13.22 1.53
N MET A 123 18.31 12.80 1.58
CA MET A 123 17.14 13.59 1.19
C MET A 123 16.23 13.87 2.37
N ASN A 124 15.83 15.13 2.54
CA ASN A 124 14.66 15.43 3.36
C ASN A 124 13.40 14.88 2.68
N PRO A 125 12.41 14.33 3.43
CA PRO A 125 11.21 13.71 2.85
C PRO A 125 10.33 14.64 1.99
N ASP A 126 10.50 15.96 2.11
CA ASP A 126 9.78 16.98 1.34
C ASP A 126 10.52 17.48 0.09
N THR A 127 11.67 16.90 -0.27
CA THR A 127 12.47 17.27 -1.45
C THR A 127 12.43 16.18 -2.51
N LEU A 128 12.45 16.53 -3.80
CA LEU A 128 12.46 15.64 -4.96
C LEU A 128 13.49 16.13 -5.99
N TYR A 129 14.28 15.23 -6.59
CA TYR A 129 15.38 15.63 -7.47
C TYR A 129 15.06 15.62 -8.99
N ARG A 130 15.27 16.80 -9.60
CA ARG A 130 15.63 17.11 -11.00
C ARG A 130 14.59 16.97 -12.13
N LEU A 131 14.67 17.92 -13.08
CA LEU A 131 14.88 17.58 -14.50
C LEU A 131 15.71 18.65 -15.25
N LYS A 132 16.78 18.23 -15.96
CA LYS A 132 17.56 19.08 -16.90
C LYS A 132 17.37 18.67 -18.37
N ALA A 133 16.48 17.71 -18.64
CA ALA A 133 16.28 17.09 -19.96
C ALA A 133 14.82 17.18 -20.47
N LEU A 134 13.98 17.97 -19.80
CA LEU A 134 12.64 18.38 -20.24
C LEU A 134 12.51 19.92 -20.19
N VAL A 135 13.65 20.60 -20.45
CA VAL A 135 13.84 22.04 -20.24
C VAL A 135 13.49 22.86 -21.50
N GLU A 136 13.23 22.20 -22.64
CA GLU A 136 13.02 22.86 -23.94
C GLU A 136 11.56 23.19 -24.28
N ASN A 137 10.59 22.80 -23.43
CA ASN A 137 9.17 23.16 -23.59
C ASN A 137 8.57 23.57 -22.24
N GLY A 138 8.42 24.88 -22.03
CA GLY A 138 8.05 25.52 -20.76
C GLY A 138 6.53 25.54 -20.47
N PRO A 139 6.12 26.04 -19.28
CA PRO A 139 4.75 25.86 -18.81
C PRO A 139 3.98 27.16 -18.44
N ASN A 140 2.63 27.12 -18.49
CA ASN A 140 1.77 28.31 -18.55
C ASN A 140 0.58 28.36 -17.54
N PRO A 141 0.41 29.49 -16.83
CA PRO A 141 -0.88 30.04 -16.38
C PRO A 141 -1.24 31.37 -17.09
N GLN A 142 -2.48 31.87 -16.93
CA GLN A 142 -2.97 33.07 -17.65
C GLN A 142 -2.62 34.43 -16.99
N PRO A 143 -2.61 35.55 -17.74
CA PRO A 143 -2.31 36.89 -17.21
C PRO A 143 -3.52 37.60 -16.59
N GLY A 144 -3.30 38.44 -15.57
CA GLY A 144 -4.34 39.35 -15.06
C GLY A 144 -3.90 40.29 -13.93
N GLU A 145 -3.44 39.74 -12.81
CA GLU A 145 -3.58 40.42 -11.50
C GLU A 145 -2.35 41.18 -10.99
N THR A 146 -1.15 40.96 -11.54
CA THR A 146 0.13 41.42 -10.94
C THR A 146 0.68 42.73 -11.52
N GLY A 147 -0.02 43.38 -12.45
CA GLY A 147 0.44 44.61 -13.11
C GLY A 147 1.68 44.46 -14.02
N ALA A 148 2.22 43.24 -14.16
CA ALA A 148 3.36 42.96 -15.03
C ALA A 148 2.95 42.98 -16.51
N LYS A 149 3.70 43.73 -17.33
CA LYS A 149 3.41 43.88 -18.78
C LYS A 149 3.67 42.62 -19.61
N TYR A 150 4.46 41.68 -19.09
CA TYR A 150 4.80 40.41 -19.72
C TYR A 150 4.91 39.29 -18.68
N ILE A 151 4.63 38.05 -19.08
CA ILE A 151 4.95 36.84 -18.32
C ILE A 151 6.29 36.29 -18.84
N VAL A 152 7.11 35.72 -17.95
CA VAL A 152 8.37 35.05 -18.30
C VAL A 152 8.27 33.57 -17.91
N GLU A 153 8.20 32.70 -18.90
CA GLU A 153 8.33 31.26 -18.71
C GLU A 153 9.78 30.93 -18.30
N ARG A 154 10.00 30.68 -17.01
CA ARG A 154 11.30 30.23 -16.49
C ARG A 154 11.32 28.72 -16.27
N HIS A 155 12.52 28.14 -16.32
CA HIS A 155 12.74 26.77 -15.88
C HIS A 155 12.44 26.60 -14.38
N LEU A 156 12.16 25.37 -13.95
CA LEU A 156 12.11 25.01 -12.53
C LEU A 156 13.46 25.30 -11.86
N VAL A 157 13.42 25.72 -10.60
CA VAL A 157 14.60 25.92 -9.75
C VAL A 157 14.43 25.20 -8.42
N ASP A 158 15.53 25.09 -7.68
CA ASP A 158 15.54 24.55 -6.33
C ASP A 158 14.55 25.33 -5.43
N GLY A 159 13.64 24.62 -4.78
CA GLY A 159 12.57 25.18 -3.93
C GLY A 159 11.19 25.33 -4.59
N ASP A 160 11.03 25.13 -5.90
CA ASP A 160 9.70 25.12 -6.53
C ASP A 160 8.87 23.89 -6.10
N TYR A 161 7.53 24.03 -6.00
CA TYR A 161 6.64 22.92 -5.62
C TYR A 161 6.17 22.12 -6.84
N VAL A 162 6.12 20.79 -6.72
CA VAL A 162 5.60 19.85 -7.73
C VAL A 162 4.76 18.75 -7.08
N LEU A 163 3.81 18.19 -7.83
CA LEU A 163 3.08 16.99 -7.45
C LEU A 163 3.77 15.75 -8.01
N PHE A 164 3.78 14.66 -7.25
CA PHE A 164 4.48 13.42 -7.61
C PHE A 164 3.64 12.18 -7.26
N ASN A 165 3.53 11.22 -8.18
CA ASN A 165 2.67 10.03 -8.00
C ASN A 165 3.21 8.71 -8.58
N THR A 166 2.88 7.61 -7.90
CA THR A 166 2.88 6.25 -8.45
C THR A 166 1.56 5.95 -9.16
N GLN A 167 1.60 5.02 -10.11
CA GLN A 167 0.42 4.40 -10.70
C GLN A 167 0.44 2.89 -10.37
N PRO A 168 -0.68 2.29 -9.94
CA PRO A 168 -1.99 2.90 -9.74
C PRO A 168 -2.06 3.76 -8.46
N SER A 169 -2.67 4.94 -8.54
CA SER A 169 -2.87 5.82 -7.38
C SER A 169 -4.11 5.37 -6.60
N LEU A 170 -3.92 4.60 -5.51
CA LEU A 170 -5.01 3.93 -4.78
C LEU A 170 -5.47 4.67 -3.51
N HIS A 171 -4.77 5.71 -3.06
CA HIS A 171 -5.14 6.49 -1.87
C HIS A 171 -4.59 7.93 -1.98
N LYS A 172 -5.00 8.84 -1.08
CA LYS A 172 -4.58 10.26 -1.14
C LYS A 172 -3.07 10.40 -1.26
N MET A 173 -2.32 9.71 -0.40
CA MET A 173 -0.84 9.76 -0.36
C MET A 173 -0.15 9.10 -1.56
N SER A 174 -0.87 8.42 -2.47
CA SER A 174 -0.28 8.05 -3.76
C SER A 174 0.01 9.28 -4.64
N ILE A 175 -0.48 10.47 -4.28
CA ILE A 175 -0.18 11.77 -4.91
C ILE A 175 0.18 12.78 -3.80
N MET A 176 1.44 13.23 -3.74
CA MET A 176 1.91 14.20 -2.73
C MET A 176 2.73 15.33 -3.34
N GLY A 177 2.80 16.44 -2.63
CA GLY A 177 3.61 17.61 -2.95
C GLY A 177 5.05 17.48 -2.45
N HIS A 178 6.00 17.87 -3.30
CA HIS A 178 7.44 17.90 -3.02
C HIS A 178 8.05 19.23 -3.48
N LYS A 179 9.18 19.62 -2.90
CA LYS A 179 10.05 20.71 -3.35
C LYS A 179 11.09 20.18 -4.34
N VAL A 180 11.23 20.80 -5.50
CA VAL A 180 12.26 20.49 -6.49
C VAL A 180 13.64 20.85 -5.95
N LYS A 181 14.65 20.05 -6.29
CA LYS A 181 16.08 20.37 -6.20
C LYS A 181 16.81 19.74 -7.40
N ILE A 182 17.92 20.29 -7.88
CA ILE A 182 18.50 19.87 -9.19
C ILE A 182 19.84 19.12 -9.03
N LEU A 183 19.91 17.92 -9.62
CA LEU A 183 21.10 17.03 -9.66
C LEU A 183 21.63 16.79 -11.08
N PRO A 184 22.75 16.06 -11.28
CA PRO A 184 23.28 15.75 -12.61
C PRO A 184 22.71 14.48 -13.29
N TYR A 185 22.04 13.57 -12.57
CA TYR A 185 21.63 12.23 -13.06
C TYR A 185 20.22 12.17 -13.70
N SER A 186 19.89 11.11 -14.42
CA SER A 186 18.67 11.01 -15.26
C SER A 186 17.45 10.31 -14.62
N THR A 187 17.58 9.83 -13.39
CA THR A 187 16.51 9.20 -12.61
C THR A 187 15.88 10.19 -11.64
N PHE A 188 14.62 9.98 -11.28
CA PHE A 188 14.03 10.63 -10.11
C PHE A 188 14.64 10.01 -8.84
N ARG A 189 14.76 10.80 -7.78
CA ARG A 189 15.22 10.34 -6.46
C ARG A 189 14.28 10.84 -5.39
N LEU A 190 13.99 9.97 -4.43
CA LEU A 190 13.18 10.23 -3.25
C LEU A 190 13.83 9.63 -1.99
N ASN A 191 13.49 10.20 -0.83
CA ASN A 191 13.85 9.63 0.47
C ASN A 191 13.19 8.23 0.62
N LEU A 192 13.97 7.26 1.14
CA LEU A 192 13.58 5.85 1.28
C LEU A 192 12.27 5.63 2.05
N SER A 193 11.88 6.52 2.96
CA SER A 193 10.67 6.36 3.77
C SER A 193 9.38 6.78 3.05
N VAL A 194 9.48 7.53 1.96
CA VAL A 194 8.31 7.89 1.13
C VAL A 194 7.93 6.73 0.19
N THR A 195 8.73 5.66 0.12
CA THR A 195 8.40 4.44 -0.64
C THR A 195 7.15 3.72 -0.11
N ALA A 196 6.92 3.73 1.21
CA ALA A 196 5.78 3.10 1.85
C ALA A 196 4.43 3.73 1.40
N PRO A 197 4.20 5.05 1.50
CA PRO A 197 2.99 5.68 0.96
C PRO A 197 2.92 5.68 -0.57
N TYR A 198 4.02 5.51 -1.30
CA TYR A 198 3.93 5.30 -2.76
C TYR A 198 3.74 3.84 -3.17
N ASN A 199 3.88 2.89 -2.25
CA ASN A 199 3.97 1.45 -2.51
C ASN A 199 4.96 1.14 -3.67
N ALA A 200 6.16 1.72 -3.58
CA ALA A 200 7.13 1.78 -4.67
C ALA A 200 8.42 0.99 -4.37
N GLY A 201 8.92 0.29 -5.39
CA GLY A 201 10.22 -0.37 -5.41
C GLY A 201 11.35 0.50 -5.99
N PHE A 202 12.47 -0.14 -6.32
CA PHE A 202 13.62 0.47 -7.03
C PHE A 202 14.23 -0.50 -8.07
N ASP A 203 13.44 -1.48 -8.47
CA ASP A 203 13.74 -2.59 -9.39
C ASP A 203 13.33 -2.30 -10.85
N GLY A 204 12.83 -1.09 -11.10
CA GLY A 204 12.43 -0.61 -12.44
C GLY A 204 11.28 0.41 -12.42
N ASP A 205 10.64 0.61 -11.27
CA ASP A 205 9.48 1.49 -11.09
C ASP A 205 9.67 2.91 -11.68
N GLU A 206 8.60 3.41 -12.29
CA GLU A 206 8.50 4.76 -12.85
C GLU A 206 7.42 5.56 -12.13
N MET A 207 7.75 6.79 -11.76
CA MET A 207 6.80 7.75 -11.18
C MET A 207 6.59 8.93 -12.12
N ASN A 208 5.45 9.61 -12.00
CA ASN A 208 5.14 10.81 -12.78
C ASN A 208 5.20 12.05 -11.88
N MET A 209 5.72 13.14 -12.45
CA MET A 209 5.77 14.48 -11.84
C MET A 209 4.84 15.41 -12.63
N HIS A 210 4.12 16.27 -11.92
CA HIS A 210 3.22 17.28 -12.49
C HIS A 210 3.54 18.65 -11.89
N VAL A 211 3.72 19.67 -12.73
CA VAL A 211 4.11 21.01 -12.30
C VAL A 211 2.87 21.91 -12.12
N PRO A 212 2.55 22.39 -10.90
CA PRO A 212 1.48 23.36 -10.68
C PRO A 212 1.83 24.74 -11.27
N GLN A 213 0.88 25.35 -11.98
CA GLN A 213 1.13 26.55 -12.79
C GLN A 213 0.76 27.86 -12.10
N SER A 214 -0.48 27.99 -11.64
CA SER A 214 -0.91 29.18 -10.91
C SER A 214 -0.26 29.25 -9.52
N PHE A 215 -0.11 30.47 -9.00
CA PHE A 215 0.34 30.68 -7.62
C PHE A 215 -0.66 30.10 -6.60
N GLU A 216 -1.95 30.10 -6.94
CA GLU A 216 -3.02 29.47 -6.16
C GLU A 216 -2.81 27.95 -6.03
N THR A 217 -2.66 27.21 -7.13
CA THR A 217 -2.41 25.76 -7.08
C THR A 217 -1.04 25.45 -6.45
N ARG A 218 -0.04 26.34 -6.59
CA ARG A 218 1.22 26.20 -5.84
C ARG A 218 1.01 26.30 -4.32
N ALA A 219 0.15 27.20 -3.86
CA ALA A 219 -0.22 27.31 -2.46
C ALA A 219 -1.07 26.12 -1.99
N GLU A 220 -2.02 25.65 -2.81
CA GLU A 220 -2.82 24.44 -2.56
C GLU A 220 -1.93 23.21 -2.33
N VAL A 221 -0.95 22.99 -3.22
CA VAL A 221 0.03 21.89 -3.09
C VAL A 221 0.86 22.05 -1.81
N ALA A 222 1.38 23.25 -1.54
CA ALA A 222 2.18 23.57 -0.36
C ALA A 222 1.40 23.34 0.96
N GLU A 223 0.13 23.76 0.99
CA GLU A 223 -0.66 23.79 2.23
C GLU A 223 -1.53 22.56 2.48
N LEU A 224 -1.88 21.76 1.46
CA LEU A 224 -2.80 20.61 1.61
C LEU A 224 -2.19 19.24 1.22
N MET A 225 -1.13 19.23 0.41
CA MET A 225 -0.63 18.00 -0.23
C MET A 225 0.84 17.66 0.05
N MET A 226 1.63 18.57 0.63
CA MET A 226 3.05 18.32 0.94
C MET A 226 3.24 17.09 1.83
N VAL A 227 4.28 16.28 1.55
CA VAL A 227 4.62 15.06 2.30
C VAL A 227 4.54 15.23 3.84
N PRO A 228 5.07 16.30 4.48
CA PRO A 228 5.01 16.48 5.94
C PRO A 228 3.58 16.56 6.49
N LYS A 229 2.65 17.15 5.73
CA LYS A 229 1.23 17.23 6.10
C LYS A 229 0.48 15.93 5.84
N CYS A 230 1.08 14.99 5.10
CA CYS A 230 0.54 13.67 4.81
C CYS A 230 1.16 12.53 5.65
N ILE A 231 2.01 12.85 6.64
CA ILE A 231 2.70 11.86 7.49
C ILE A 231 1.72 10.96 8.26
N VAL A 232 0.61 11.49 8.78
CA VAL A 232 -0.45 10.70 9.41
C VAL A 232 -1.61 10.53 8.45
N SER A 233 -1.98 9.27 8.16
CA SER A 233 -3.10 8.96 7.26
C SER A 233 -4.43 8.79 8.02
N PRO A 234 -5.53 9.46 7.61
CA PRO A 234 -6.87 9.30 8.20
C PRO A 234 -7.45 7.90 7.98
N GLN A 235 -6.82 7.07 7.16
CA GLN A 235 -7.23 5.68 6.97
C GLN A 235 -6.83 4.79 8.16
N SER A 236 -5.84 5.17 8.99
CA SER A 236 -5.32 4.28 10.05
C SER A 236 -4.51 4.91 11.20
N ASN A 237 -4.36 6.24 11.26
CA ASN A 237 -3.70 7.02 12.32
C ASN A 237 -2.30 6.51 12.69
N ARG A 238 -1.43 6.51 11.68
CA ARG A 238 -0.09 5.91 11.71
C ARG A 238 0.90 6.72 10.85
N PRO A 239 2.20 6.79 11.24
CA PRO A 239 3.21 7.55 10.49
C PRO A 239 4.51 6.81 10.15
N ASP A 240 5.26 7.35 9.17
CA ASP A 240 6.53 6.82 8.61
C ASP A 240 7.75 7.79 8.83
N VAL A 241 8.91 7.60 8.17
CA VAL A 241 10.30 7.51 8.75
C VAL A 241 11.38 8.50 8.07
N PHE A 242 12.73 8.76 8.22
CA PHE A 242 14.00 8.33 8.95
C PHE A 242 15.27 9.04 8.11
N MET A 243 16.58 9.58 8.35
CA MET A 243 17.68 10.28 9.27
C MET A 243 18.72 11.04 8.34
N ASN A 244 19.81 11.80 8.68
CA ASN A 244 20.66 12.07 9.90
C ASN A 244 21.37 13.45 9.96
N ILE A 245 21.42 14.13 11.12
CA ILE A 245 22.42 14.17 12.23
C ILE A 245 23.95 14.37 11.94
N LEU A 246 24.86 13.85 12.77
CA LEU A 246 25.69 14.69 13.67
C LEU A 246 26.80 15.55 13.03
N MET A 247 27.16 15.34 11.76
CA MET A 247 28.10 16.22 11.04
C MET A 247 27.44 17.10 9.97
N TRP A 248 26.16 16.84 9.65
CA TRP A 248 25.39 17.53 8.62
C TRP A 248 24.03 18.03 9.15
N TRP A 249 23.91 18.13 10.48
CA TRP A 249 22.73 18.61 11.18
C TRP A 249 22.68 20.14 11.14
N GLU A 250 21.75 20.68 10.33
CA GLU A 250 21.58 22.13 10.12
C GLU A 250 21.23 22.88 11.43
N ASP A 251 20.53 22.24 12.38
CA ASP A 251 20.11 22.82 13.67
C ASP A 251 20.93 22.35 14.90
N PHE A 252 22.16 21.80 14.76
CA PHE A 252 22.90 21.33 15.94
C PHE A 252 23.32 22.47 16.88
N ASP A 253 22.98 22.37 18.17
CA ASP A 253 23.24 23.41 19.18
C ASP A 253 24.71 23.52 19.64
N GLY A 254 25.61 22.76 19.01
CA GLY A 254 27.04 22.72 19.29
C GLY A 254 27.43 21.99 20.60
N LYS A 255 26.46 21.50 21.38
CA LYS A 255 26.71 20.96 22.72
C LYS A 255 26.79 19.44 22.69
N ILE A 256 28.02 18.93 22.61
CA ILE A 256 28.29 17.50 22.78
C ILE A 256 27.86 17.09 24.21
N PRO A 257 26.97 16.10 24.38
CA PRO A 257 26.52 15.66 25.70
C PRO A 257 27.68 15.01 26.48
N ALA A 258 27.66 15.08 27.81
CA ALA A 258 28.70 14.45 28.64
C ALA A 258 28.66 12.91 28.49
N PRO A 259 29.78 12.22 28.20
CA PRO A 259 29.78 10.79 27.88
C PRO A 259 29.26 9.93 29.03
N ALA A 260 28.36 8.97 28.72
CA ALA A 260 27.79 8.05 29.70
C ALA A 260 28.84 7.23 30.48
N ILE A 261 30.01 6.98 29.89
CA ILE A 261 31.16 6.37 30.57
C ILE A 261 32.33 7.35 30.49
N LEU A 262 32.82 7.80 31.65
CA LEU A 262 33.94 8.76 31.75
C LEU A 262 35.32 8.10 31.93
N LYS A 263 35.37 6.86 32.44
CA LYS A 263 36.60 6.09 32.71
C LYS A 263 36.39 4.61 32.33
N PRO A 264 37.40 3.89 31.82
CA PRO A 264 38.79 4.31 31.61
C PRO A 264 39.00 5.23 30.40
N ARG A 265 38.00 5.35 29.52
CA ARG A 265 37.96 6.27 28.38
C ARG A 265 36.54 6.82 28.21
N SER A 266 36.42 8.04 27.67
CA SER A 266 35.13 8.66 27.33
C SER A 266 34.40 7.84 26.26
N LEU A 267 33.20 7.34 26.57
CA LEU A 267 32.32 6.64 25.63
C LEU A 267 30.87 7.12 25.77
N TRP A 268 30.22 7.26 24.63
CA TRP A 268 28.79 7.54 24.48
C TRP A 268 28.05 6.26 24.11
N THR A 269 26.78 6.13 24.50
CA THR A 269 25.93 5.00 24.08
C THR A 269 25.13 5.34 22.83
N GLY A 270 24.72 4.33 22.06
CA GLY A 270 23.82 4.54 20.91
C GLY A 270 22.50 5.21 21.29
N LYS A 271 21.94 4.88 22.47
CA LYS A 271 20.79 5.58 23.06
C LYS A 271 21.08 7.05 23.29
N GLN A 272 22.20 7.37 23.96
CA GLN A 272 22.60 8.75 24.23
C GLN A 272 22.79 9.59 22.95
N VAL A 273 23.33 9.00 21.88
CA VAL A 273 23.40 9.65 20.57
C VAL A 273 22.00 9.89 20.00
N PHE A 274 21.07 8.95 20.17
CA PHE A 274 19.68 9.05 19.72
C PHE A 274 18.84 10.09 20.52
N ASN A 275 19.20 10.38 21.78
CA ASN A 275 18.52 11.40 22.61
C ASN A 275 18.59 12.81 22.02
N LEU A 276 19.63 13.13 21.25
CA LEU A 276 19.83 14.46 20.69
C LEU A 276 18.73 14.86 19.68
N ILE A 277 18.02 13.87 19.14
CA ILE A 277 17.13 13.97 18.00
C ILE A 277 15.67 14.08 18.41
N ILE A 278 15.30 13.40 19.50
CA ILE A 278 13.94 13.41 20.01
C ILE A 278 13.67 14.81 20.59
N PRO A 279 12.58 15.50 20.21
CA PRO A 279 12.26 16.79 20.80
C PRO A 279 12.13 16.71 22.33
N LYS A 280 12.67 17.70 23.04
CA LYS A 280 12.86 17.71 24.52
C LYS A 280 11.55 17.72 25.33
N GLN A 281 10.42 17.89 24.65
CA GLN A 281 9.07 17.85 25.20
C GLN A 281 8.48 16.43 25.25
N ILE A 282 9.03 15.49 24.49
CA ILE A 282 8.41 14.19 24.22
C ILE A 282 8.61 13.21 25.37
N ASN A 283 7.53 12.55 25.75
CA ASN A 283 7.53 11.42 26.69
C ASN A 283 6.83 10.23 26.01
N LEU A 284 7.37 9.02 26.16
CA LEU A 284 6.79 7.79 25.60
C LEU A 284 7.17 6.59 26.47
N ILE A 285 6.17 5.75 26.78
CA ILE A 285 6.38 4.42 27.36
C ILE A 285 5.78 3.39 26.39
N LYS A 286 6.58 2.44 25.91
CA LYS A 286 6.15 1.37 25.00
C LYS A 286 6.97 0.10 25.19
N TYR A 287 6.46 -1.04 24.74
CA TYR A 287 7.13 -2.34 24.86
C TYR A 287 7.59 -2.87 23.50
N SER A 288 8.79 -3.42 23.45
CA SER A 288 9.43 -3.95 22.24
C SER A 288 8.75 -5.24 21.73
N ALA A 289 9.20 -5.76 20.58
CA ALA A 289 8.52 -6.88 19.94
C ALA A 289 8.55 -8.17 20.79
N TRP A 290 9.61 -8.38 21.57
CA TRP A 290 9.93 -9.57 22.38
C TRP A 290 9.77 -9.36 23.91
N HIS A 291 9.06 -8.31 24.35
CA HIS A 291 8.76 -8.11 25.78
C HIS A 291 7.95 -9.29 26.36
N SER A 292 8.36 -9.77 27.54
CA SER A 292 7.69 -10.86 28.26
C SER A 292 6.83 -10.30 29.40
N GLU A 293 5.60 -10.80 29.57
CA GLU A 293 4.66 -10.38 30.63
C GLU A 293 5.15 -10.68 32.07
N LEU A 294 6.24 -11.43 32.18
CA LEU A 294 6.98 -11.71 33.41
C LEU A 294 7.94 -10.56 33.79
N GLU A 295 8.40 -9.75 32.84
CA GLU A 295 9.27 -8.59 33.10
C GLU A 295 8.43 -7.41 33.61
N ARG A 296 8.47 -7.15 34.92
CA ARG A 296 7.67 -6.09 35.56
C ARG A 296 8.54 -5.06 36.27
N GLY A 297 8.10 -3.81 36.27
CA GLY A 297 8.81 -2.66 36.85
C GLY A 297 9.46 -1.76 35.79
N TYR A 298 10.20 -0.74 36.25
CA TYR A 298 10.83 0.29 35.41
C TYR A 298 12.20 -0.11 34.82
N ILE A 299 12.70 -1.31 35.14
CA ILE A 299 13.99 -1.82 34.67
C ILE A 299 13.77 -3.26 34.19
N THR A 300 13.55 -3.42 32.88
CA THR A 300 13.40 -4.74 32.24
C THR A 300 14.76 -5.37 31.94
N PRO A 301 15.07 -6.58 32.44
CA PRO A 301 16.36 -7.24 32.19
C PRO A 301 16.74 -7.37 30.71
N GLY A 302 15.78 -7.68 29.83
CA GLY A 302 15.99 -7.80 28.38
C GLY A 302 15.95 -6.48 27.60
N ASP A 303 16.02 -5.32 28.28
CA ASP A 303 15.94 -3.98 27.67
C ASP A 303 14.70 -3.83 26.75
N THR A 304 13.54 -4.29 27.24
CA THR A 304 12.30 -4.45 26.47
C THR A 304 11.27 -3.34 26.69
N GLN A 305 11.38 -2.57 27.78
CA GLN A 305 10.56 -1.37 28.00
C GLN A 305 11.29 -0.13 27.45
N VAL A 306 10.79 0.39 26.33
CA VAL A 306 11.16 1.70 25.78
C VAL A 306 10.56 2.80 26.65
N ARG A 307 11.43 3.58 27.30
CA ARG A 307 11.06 4.73 28.13
C ARG A 307 11.83 5.96 27.65
N ILE A 308 11.10 6.93 27.13
CA ILE A 308 11.59 8.25 26.74
C ILE A 308 10.96 9.27 27.67
N GLU A 309 11.76 10.12 28.29
CA GLU A 309 11.29 11.22 29.16
C GLU A 309 12.04 12.50 28.80
N LYS A 310 11.32 13.59 28.55
CA LYS A 310 11.86 14.89 28.13
C LYS A 310 12.84 14.80 26.94
N GLY A 311 12.53 13.94 25.97
CA GLY A 311 13.38 13.62 24.82
C GLY A 311 14.53 12.64 25.08
N GLU A 312 14.78 12.23 26.32
CA GLU A 312 15.86 11.28 26.64
C GLU A 312 15.36 9.83 26.69
N LEU A 313 15.89 8.97 25.81
CA LEU A 313 15.68 7.51 25.84
C LEU A 313 16.50 6.90 26.99
N LEU A 314 15.82 6.64 28.11
CA LEU A 314 16.41 6.09 29.33
C LEU A 314 16.65 4.58 29.24
N SER A 315 15.67 3.85 28.70
CA SER A 315 15.70 2.39 28.58
C SER A 315 15.03 1.91 27.29
N GLY A 316 15.32 0.67 26.90
CA GLY A 316 14.60 -0.06 25.87
C GLY A 316 15.21 0.00 24.48
N THR A 317 15.19 -1.13 23.79
CA THR A 317 15.66 -1.25 22.40
C THR A 317 14.54 -0.93 21.41
N LEU A 318 14.78 0.07 20.56
CA LEU A 318 13.84 0.55 19.55
C LEU A 318 13.61 -0.50 18.45
N CYS A 319 12.35 -0.71 18.07
CA CYS A 319 11.95 -1.64 17.00
C CYS A 319 10.74 -1.11 16.22
N LYS A 320 10.22 -1.86 15.24
CA LYS A 320 9.04 -1.49 14.44
C LYS A 320 7.79 -1.15 15.26
N LYS A 321 7.60 -1.69 16.47
CA LYS A 321 6.51 -1.27 17.39
C LYS A 321 6.66 0.19 17.89
N THR A 322 7.88 0.71 17.92
CA THR A 322 8.19 2.05 18.44
C THR A 322 8.37 3.08 17.33
N LEU A 323 9.09 2.72 16.26
CA LEU A 323 9.48 3.63 15.17
C LEU A 323 8.68 3.46 13.87
N GLY A 324 7.87 2.40 13.74
CA GLY A 324 7.07 2.14 12.54
C GLY A 324 5.61 2.63 12.64
N PRO A 325 4.81 2.42 11.56
CA PRO A 325 3.43 2.86 11.44
C PRO A 325 2.47 2.07 12.36
N SER A 326 2.50 2.43 13.64
CA SER A 326 1.63 1.93 14.70
C SER A 326 1.04 3.11 15.49
N SER A 327 -0.19 2.97 15.98
CA SER A 327 -0.80 3.95 16.89
C SER A 327 0.12 4.15 18.11
N GLY A 328 0.29 5.40 18.53
CA GLY A 328 1.22 5.76 19.61
C GLY A 328 2.66 5.31 19.35
N SER A 329 3.12 5.30 18.09
CA SER A 329 4.56 5.25 17.80
C SER A 329 5.23 6.56 18.26
N LEU A 330 6.56 6.57 18.38
CA LEU A 330 7.29 7.80 18.70
C LEU A 330 6.98 8.92 17.69
N ILE A 331 6.87 8.55 16.41
CA ILE A 331 6.54 9.48 15.33
C ILE A 331 5.09 9.98 15.46
N HIS A 332 4.15 9.16 15.94
CA HIS A 332 2.77 9.58 16.20
C HIS A 332 2.69 10.63 17.31
N VAL A 333 3.41 10.40 18.41
CA VAL A 333 3.46 11.34 19.55
C VAL A 333 4.16 12.65 19.17
N ILE A 334 5.22 12.60 18.35
CA ILE A 334 5.89 13.80 17.81
C ILE A 334 4.95 14.61 16.90
N TYR A 335 4.14 13.95 16.07
CA TYR A 335 3.18 14.61 15.18
C TYR A 335 1.97 15.21 15.93
N GLY A 336 1.45 14.49 16.93
CA GLY A 336 0.29 14.91 17.72
C GLY A 336 0.54 16.08 18.68
N TYR A 337 1.80 16.40 19.00
CA TYR A 337 2.17 17.47 19.94
C TYR A 337 1.97 18.86 19.30
N ARG A 338 0.73 19.37 19.39
CA ARG A 338 0.21 20.51 18.60
C ARG A 338 0.92 21.86 18.78
N GLU A 339 1.52 22.15 19.94
CA GLU A 339 1.85 23.54 20.29
C GLU A 339 3.33 23.92 20.13
N GLU A 340 4.28 22.97 20.11
CA GLU A 340 5.73 23.28 19.99
C GLU A 340 6.50 22.44 18.94
N VAL A 341 5.90 21.40 18.36
CA VAL A 341 6.63 20.36 17.61
C VAL A 341 5.99 20.11 16.23
N GLY A 342 4.83 19.45 16.18
CA GLY A 342 4.00 19.33 14.97
C GLY A 342 4.68 18.74 13.72
N PRO A 343 4.13 19.00 12.51
CA PRO A 343 4.55 18.32 11.29
C PRO A 343 5.98 18.64 10.80
N ASP A 344 6.53 19.83 11.04
CA ASP A 344 7.92 20.13 10.62
C ASP A 344 8.94 19.51 11.58
N ALA A 345 8.74 19.56 12.91
CA ALA A 345 9.63 18.84 13.81
C ALA A 345 9.45 17.32 13.67
N THR A 346 8.27 16.84 13.25
CA THR A 346 8.12 15.46 12.76
C THR A 346 8.98 15.25 11.51
N ARG A 347 8.87 16.08 10.47
CA ARG A 347 9.71 16.01 9.25
C ARG A 347 11.20 16.10 9.55
N LYS A 348 11.63 16.88 10.54
CA LYS A 348 13.02 16.95 11.01
C LYS A 348 13.39 15.70 11.80
N PHE A 349 12.51 15.15 12.65
CA PHE A 349 12.69 13.82 13.23
C PHE A 349 12.70 12.73 12.15
N LEU A 350 12.01 12.89 11.03
CA LEU A 350 12.07 11.97 9.89
C LEU A 350 13.39 12.15 9.16
N GLY A 351 13.77 13.35 8.77
CA GLY A 351 15.15 13.73 8.42
C GLY A 351 16.18 13.35 9.50
N HIS A 352 15.73 12.87 10.67
CA HIS A 352 16.49 12.24 11.74
C HIS A 352 16.02 10.81 12.22
N THR A 353 15.78 9.77 11.37
CA THR A 353 15.73 8.33 11.81
C THR A 353 16.43 7.12 11.01
N GLN A 354 16.69 7.17 9.66
CA GLN A 354 17.57 6.40 8.70
C GLN A 354 19.08 6.66 8.87
N TRP A 355 19.67 7.67 8.20
CA TRP A 355 21.12 7.84 7.98
C TRP A 355 22.05 7.97 9.22
N LEU A 356 21.58 7.88 10.48
CA LEU A 356 22.49 7.62 11.62
C LEU A 356 22.69 6.13 11.70
N VAL A 357 21.57 5.39 11.68
CA VAL A 357 21.55 3.98 11.37
C VAL A 357 22.38 3.80 10.10
N ASN A 358 22.12 4.45 8.96
CA ASN A 358 22.95 4.22 7.76
C ASN A 358 24.43 4.66 7.88
N TYR A 359 24.79 5.75 8.59
CA TYR A 359 26.20 6.18 8.75
C TYR A 359 26.95 5.28 9.74
N TRP A 360 26.33 4.93 10.85
CA TRP A 360 26.82 3.92 11.79
C TRP A 360 26.90 2.54 11.14
N LEU A 361 25.92 2.15 10.32
CA LEU A 361 25.87 0.90 9.54
C LEU A 361 26.90 0.88 8.40
N LEU A 362 27.28 2.04 7.87
CA LEU A 362 28.39 2.18 6.92
C LEU A 362 29.75 1.91 7.59
N GLN A 363 29.88 2.22 8.89
CA GLN A 363 31.09 1.92 9.68
C GLN A 363 31.07 0.51 10.30
N ASN A 364 29.91 0.04 10.76
CA ASN A 364 29.72 -1.25 11.43
C ASN A 364 29.59 -2.41 10.42
N GLY A 365 29.03 -2.13 9.24
CA GLY A 365 28.54 -3.13 8.30
C GLY A 365 27.26 -3.83 8.80
N PHE A 366 26.52 -4.41 7.85
CA PHE A 366 25.51 -5.44 8.11
C PHE A 366 25.36 -6.27 6.83
N SER A 367 25.21 -7.58 6.99
CA SER A 367 25.14 -8.54 5.89
C SER A 367 24.34 -9.76 6.33
N ILE A 368 23.90 -10.57 5.37
CA ILE A 368 23.33 -11.90 5.62
C ILE A 368 24.01 -12.89 4.67
N GLY A 369 24.42 -14.05 5.21
CA GLY A 369 24.99 -15.14 4.43
C GLY A 369 24.27 -16.47 4.67
N ILE A 370 24.66 -17.50 3.93
CA ILE A 370 24.12 -18.85 4.12
C ILE A 370 24.33 -19.36 5.56
N GLY A 371 25.41 -18.94 6.23
CA GLY A 371 25.67 -19.23 7.63
C GLY A 371 24.61 -18.72 8.62
N ASP A 372 23.84 -17.69 8.27
CA ASP A 372 22.71 -17.24 9.09
C ASP A 372 21.48 -18.17 8.99
N THR A 373 21.48 -19.14 8.08
CA THR A 373 20.44 -20.17 7.93
C THR A 373 20.85 -21.55 8.46
N ILE A 374 22.10 -21.73 8.87
CA ILE A 374 22.58 -23.02 9.38
C ILE A 374 22.22 -23.16 10.87
N ALA A 375 21.42 -24.18 11.19
CA ALA A 375 21.22 -24.63 12.56
C ALA A 375 22.34 -25.58 13.02
N ASP A 376 22.49 -25.68 14.33
CA ASP A 376 23.30 -26.67 15.02
C ASP A 376 22.77 -28.10 14.82
N ALA A 377 23.69 -29.08 14.75
CA ALA A 377 23.38 -30.48 14.52
C ALA A 377 22.29 -31.08 15.45
N PRO A 378 22.33 -30.92 16.79
CA PRO A 378 21.29 -31.49 17.66
C PRO A 378 19.91 -30.82 17.45
N THR A 379 19.85 -29.55 17.05
CA THR A 379 18.57 -28.94 16.64
C THR A 379 18.07 -29.53 15.31
N ILE A 380 18.95 -29.83 14.35
CA ILE A 380 18.57 -30.52 13.10
C ILE A 380 18.07 -31.94 13.39
N GLU A 381 18.73 -32.69 14.27
CA GLU A 381 18.27 -34.01 14.73
C GLU A 381 16.88 -33.91 15.37
N GLY A 382 16.71 -33.01 16.35
CA GLY A 382 15.42 -32.77 17.01
C GLY A 382 14.31 -32.20 16.10
N ILE A 383 14.64 -31.63 14.94
CA ILE A 383 13.68 -31.27 13.89
C ILE A 383 13.26 -32.51 13.09
N ASN A 384 14.21 -33.36 12.66
CA ASN A 384 13.89 -34.61 11.96
C ASN A 384 13.07 -35.56 12.84
N GLU A 385 13.35 -35.64 14.15
CA GLU A 385 12.51 -36.36 15.12
C GLU A 385 11.07 -35.85 15.14
N THR A 386 10.87 -34.52 15.23
CA THR A 386 9.54 -33.89 15.26
C THR A 386 8.74 -34.22 14.00
N ILE A 387 9.37 -34.13 12.82
CA ILE A 387 8.75 -34.46 11.53
C ILE A 387 8.43 -35.96 11.45
N SER A 388 9.34 -36.83 11.91
CA SER A 388 9.16 -38.29 11.93
C SER A 388 7.98 -38.70 12.83
N THR A 389 7.86 -38.11 14.03
CA THR A 389 6.72 -38.31 14.94
C THR A 389 5.41 -37.92 14.26
N ALA A 390 5.34 -36.74 13.62
CA ALA A 390 4.14 -36.29 12.92
C ALA A 390 3.76 -37.19 11.73
N LYS A 391 4.74 -37.70 10.96
CA LYS A 391 4.48 -38.71 9.90
C LYS A 391 3.88 -39.99 10.50
N HIS A 392 4.34 -40.43 11.67
CA HIS A 392 3.79 -41.60 12.35
C HIS A 392 2.38 -41.37 12.88
N GLU A 393 2.09 -40.18 13.43
CA GLU A 393 0.74 -39.78 13.87
C GLU A 393 -0.24 -39.75 12.68
N VAL A 394 0.15 -39.15 11.55
CA VAL A 394 -0.65 -39.14 10.31
C VAL A 394 -0.89 -40.56 9.77
N LYS A 395 0.11 -41.46 9.86
CA LYS A 395 -0.09 -42.88 9.50
C LYS A 395 -1.11 -43.57 10.42
N ALA A 396 -1.06 -43.33 11.73
CA ALA A 396 -2.04 -43.87 12.67
C ALA A 396 -3.46 -43.32 12.41
N LEU A 397 -3.59 -42.05 12.01
CA LEU A 397 -4.86 -41.47 11.56
C LEU A 397 -5.38 -42.14 10.27
N ILE A 398 -4.52 -42.40 9.28
CA ILE A 398 -4.89 -43.12 8.05
C ILE A 398 -5.41 -44.54 8.39
N GLU A 399 -4.68 -45.29 9.22
CA GLU A 399 -5.12 -46.62 9.65
C GLU A 399 -6.45 -46.59 10.41
N THR A 400 -6.67 -45.57 11.24
CA THR A 400 -7.92 -45.41 12.00
C THR A 400 -9.11 -45.07 11.09
N ALA A 401 -8.88 -44.22 10.08
CA ALA A 401 -9.88 -43.91 9.05
C ALA A 401 -10.23 -45.13 8.18
N GLN A 402 -9.23 -45.91 7.75
CA GLN A 402 -9.43 -47.17 7.01
C GLN A 402 -10.21 -48.20 7.83
N LYS A 403 -9.94 -48.31 9.14
CA LYS A 403 -10.68 -49.16 10.09
C LYS A 403 -12.07 -48.61 10.44
N LYS A 404 -12.50 -47.48 9.84
CA LYS A 404 -13.75 -46.75 10.10
C LYS A 404 -13.97 -46.34 11.57
N GLY A 405 -12.88 -46.21 12.34
CA GLY A 405 -12.90 -45.82 13.75
C GLY A 405 -12.82 -44.32 14.01
N LEU A 406 -12.85 -43.48 12.97
CA LEU A 406 -12.81 -42.03 13.08
C LEU A 406 -14.22 -41.46 13.14
N GLU A 407 -14.57 -40.72 14.19
CA GLU A 407 -15.85 -40.00 14.22
C GLU A 407 -15.77 -38.68 13.40
N PRO A 408 -16.84 -38.34 12.64
CA PRO A 408 -16.91 -37.11 11.88
C PRO A 408 -17.21 -35.92 12.78
N GLU A 409 -16.67 -34.76 12.44
CA GLU A 409 -16.93 -33.52 13.15
C GLU A 409 -18.30 -32.93 12.77
N PRO A 410 -19.00 -32.21 13.67
CA PRO A 410 -20.31 -31.64 13.39
C PRO A 410 -20.32 -30.77 12.13
N GLY A 411 -21.18 -31.13 11.15
CA GLY A 411 -21.31 -30.42 9.88
C GLY A 411 -20.22 -30.70 8.83
N ARG A 412 -19.32 -31.67 9.06
CA ARG A 412 -18.28 -32.09 8.11
C ARG A 412 -18.47 -33.54 7.67
N THR A 413 -18.03 -33.88 6.46
CA THR A 413 -17.94 -35.30 6.06
C THR A 413 -16.80 -36.00 6.80
N MET A 414 -16.83 -37.35 6.80
CA MET A 414 -15.74 -38.20 7.31
C MET A 414 -14.37 -37.83 6.73
N LEU A 415 -14.32 -37.58 5.42
CA LEU A 415 -13.07 -37.30 4.70
C LEU A 415 -12.57 -35.87 4.96
N GLU A 416 -13.46 -34.89 5.08
CA GLU A 416 -13.07 -33.52 5.48
C GLU A 416 -12.62 -33.46 6.94
N SER A 417 -13.24 -34.24 7.83
CA SER A 417 -12.81 -34.37 9.23
C SER A 417 -11.42 -35.02 9.32
N PHE A 418 -11.15 -36.02 8.47
CA PHE A 418 -9.82 -36.62 8.33
C PHE A 418 -8.78 -35.63 7.79
N GLU A 419 -9.05 -34.96 6.66
CA GLU A 419 -8.12 -33.97 6.07
C GLU A 419 -7.87 -32.80 7.04
N SER A 420 -8.87 -32.35 7.81
CA SER A 420 -8.70 -31.31 8.83
C SER A 420 -7.76 -31.75 9.95
N LYS A 421 -7.92 -32.98 10.48
CA LYS A 421 -7.05 -33.53 11.54
C LYS A 421 -5.61 -33.73 11.05
N VAL A 422 -5.43 -34.25 9.83
CA VAL A 422 -4.10 -34.40 9.21
C VAL A 422 -3.44 -33.03 8.97
N ASN A 423 -4.18 -32.04 8.46
CA ASN A 423 -3.65 -30.69 8.30
C ASN A 423 -3.29 -30.03 9.64
N GLN A 424 -4.04 -30.29 10.71
CA GLN A 424 -3.75 -29.76 12.04
C GLN A 424 -2.40 -30.27 12.56
N GLU A 425 -2.16 -31.58 12.53
CA GLU A 425 -0.89 -32.15 13.01
C GLU A 425 0.31 -31.77 12.13
N LEU A 426 0.14 -31.71 10.81
CA LEU A 426 1.23 -31.29 9.90
C LEU A 426 1.59 -29.80 10.04
N ASN A 427 0.62 -28.92 10.38
CA ASN A 427 0.92 -27.52 10.72
C ASN A 427 1.59 -27.41 12.10
N LYS A 428 1.09 -28.13 13.12
CA LYS A 428 1.70 -28.21 14.46
C LYS A 428 3.17 -28.65 14.37
N ALA A 429 3.47 -29.69 13.60
CA ALA A 429 4.83 -30.18 13.40
C ALA A 429 5.77 -29.13 12.78
N ARG A 430 5.30 -28.38 11.77
CA ARG A 430 6.04 -27.24 11.19
C ARG A 430 6.32 -26.18 12.25
N ASP A 431 5.31 -25.77 13.01
CA ASP A 431 5.42 -24.65 13.95
C ASP A 431 6.27 -25.00 15.18
N GLU A 432 6.24 -26.27 15.64
CA GLU A 432 7.19 -26.79 16.64
C GLU A 432 8.62 -26.84 16.10
N ALA A 433 8.85 -27.35 14.89
CA ALA A 433 10.17 -27.43 14.27
C ALA A 433 10.78 -26.02 14.05
N GLY A 434 9.98 -25.07 13.56
CA GLY A 434 10.37 -23.66 13.44
C GLY A 434 10.66 -23.01 14.79
N SER A 435 9.89 -23.35 15.83
CA SER A 435 10.10 -22.86 17.19
C SER A 435 11.41 -23.37 17.80
N ARG A 436 11.80 -24.63 17.50
CA ARG A 436 13.12 -25.18 17.89
C ARG A 436 14.25 -24.41 17.18
N ALA A 437 14.17 -24.26 15.86
CA ALA A 437 15.17 -23.52 15.07
C ALA A 437 15.36 -22.07 15.53
N GLN A 438 14.28 -21.32 15.75
CA GLN A 438 14.37 -19.91 16.19
C GLN A 438 15.04 -19.75 17.57
N ARG A 439 14.88 -20.74 18.46
CA ARG A 439 15.47 -20.74 19.81
C ARG A 439 16.96 -21.05 19.77
N SER A 440 17.43 -21.92 18.88
CA SER A 440 18.86 -22.26 18.79
C SER A 440 19.70 -21.18 18.10
N LEU A 441 19.10 -20.38 17.20
CA LEU A 441 19.77 -19.24 16.58
C LEU A 441 20.31 -18.23 17.63
N SER A 442 21.61 -17.97 17.56
CA SER A 442 22.30 -16.93 18.36
C SER A 442 21.69 -15.53 18.15
N GLU A 443 21.75 -14.67 19.18
CA GLU A 443 21.38 -13.25 19.06
C GLU A 443 22.23 -12.47 18.05
N ARG A 444 23.44 -12.96 17.73
CA ARG A 444 24.32 -12.39 16.70
C ARG A 444 23.94 -12.76 15.27
N ASN A 445 22.94 -13.61 15.08
CA ASN A 445 22.48 -14.04 13.75
C ASN A 445 21.73 -12.89 13.05
N ASN A 446 22.15 -12.56 11.83
CA ASN A 446 21.69 -11.38 11.10
C ASN A 446 20.24 -11.53 10.63
N LEU A 447 19.83 -12.76 10.27
CA LEU A 447 18.43 -13.08 9.93
C LEU A 447 17.52 -12.87 11.15
N LYS A 448 17.91 -13.38 12.32
CA LYS A 448 17.20 -13.16 13.60
C LYS A 448 17.13 -11.68 13.96
N ALA A 449 18.21 -10.91 13.73
CA ALA A 449 18.23 -9.47 13.96
C ALA A 449 17.22 -8.70 13.07
N MET A 450 17.13 -9.01 11.76
CA MET A 450 16.15 -8.36 10.86
C MET A 450 14.70 -8.63 11.28
N VAL A 451 14.37 -9.88 11.58
CA VAL A 451 13.01 -10.27 12.01
C VAL A 451 12.67 -9.66 13.38
N THR A 452 13.63 -9.59 14.31
CA THR A 452 13.44 -9.01 15.64
C THR A 452 13.25 -7.48 15.60
N ALA A 453 14.01 -6.79 14.74
CA ALA A 453 13.79 -5.36 14.46
C ALA A 453 12.44 -5.11 13.74
N GLY A 454 12.00 -6.09 12.94
CA GLY A 454 10.80 -6.05 12.10
C GLY A 454 11.01 -5.41 10.72
N SER A 455 12.27 -5.30 10.26
CA SER A 455 12.63 -4.63 9.02
C SER A 455 12.22 -5.42 7.78
N LYS A 456 12.59 -6.71 7.71
CA LYS A 456 12.18 -7.65 6.65
C LYS A 456 12.18 -9.09 7.18
N GLY A 457 11.29 -9.91 6.64
CA GLY A 457 11.07 -11.30 7.07
C GLY A 457 10.21 -11.43 8.32
N SER A 458 9.85 -12.67 8.63
CA SER A 458 8.99 -13.11 9.72
C SER A 458 9.54 -14.40 10.35
N PHE A 459 8.86 -14.89 11.39
CA PHE A 459 9.15 -16.20 11.99
C PHE A 459 9.00 -17.37 10.98
N ILE A 460 8.03 -17.27 10.06
CA ILE A 460 7.77 -18.32 9.07
C ILE A 460 8.94 -18.44 8.10
N ASP A 461 9.53 -17.32 7.65
CA ASP A 461 10.68 -17.33 6.74
C ASP A 461 11.88 -18.06 7.36
N ILE A 462 12.14 -17.85 8.66
CA ILE A 462 13.17 -18.59 9.41
C ILE A 462 12.83 -20.08 9.46
N SER A 463 11.58 -20.44 9.78
CA SER A 463 11.13 -21.84 9.82
C SER A 463 11.32 -22.55 8.47
N GLN A 464 11.01 -21.90 7.35
CA GLN A 464 11.06 -22.51 6.02
C GLN A 464 12.48 -22.57 5.43
N MET A 465 13.34 -21.60 5.75
CA MET A 465 14.76 -21.64 5.34
C MET A 465 15.55 -22.70 6.12
N ILE A 466 15.26 -22.88 7.41
CA ILE A 466 16.09 -23.71 8.31
C ILE A 466 15.46 -25.10 8.55
N ALA A 467 14.20 -25.17 8.99
CA ALA A 467 13.58 -26.39 9.49
C ALA A 467 12.84 -27.20 8.43
N CYS A 468 11.70 -26.70 7.93
CA CYS A 468 10.91 -27.33 6.85
C CYS A 468 9.96 -26.32 6.20
N VAL A 469 9.67 -26.47 4.90
CA VAL A 469 8.73 -25.58 4.19
C VAL A 469 7.27 -25.90 4.58
N GLY A 470 6.93 -27.17 4.82
CA GLY A 470 5.63 -27.63 5.33
C GLY A 470 4.58 -27.95 4.25
N GLN A 471 3.34 -28.16 4.69
CA GLN A 471 2.21 -28.56 3.82
C GLN A 471 1.89 -27.52 2.74
N GLN A 472 1.95 -27.93 1.47
CA GLN A 472 1.47 -27.14 0.34
C GLN A 472 -0.03 -27.38 0.15
N ASN A 473 -0.79 -26.31 -0.05
CA ASN A 473 -2.23 -26.38 -0.29
C ASN A 473 -2.57 -25.75 -1.66
N VAL A 474 -3.71 -26.16 -2.20
CA VAL A 474 -4.38 -25.58 -3.37
C VAL A 474 -5.87 -25.52 -3.06
N GLU A 475 -6.53 -24.38 -3.31
CA GLU A 475 -7.94 -24.14 -2.98
C GLU A 475 -8.29 -24.43 -1.50
N GLY A 476 -7.33 -24.16 -0.60
CA GLY A 476 -7.45 -24.42 0.84
C GLY A 476 -7.41 -25.90 1.27
N LYS A 477 -7.10 -26.82 0.35
CA LYS A 477 -6.99 -28.27 0.60
C LYS A 477 -5.57 -28.77 0.31
N ARG A 478 -5.20 -29.96 0.84
CA ARG A 478 -3.97 -30.66 0.41
C ARG A 478 -4.07 -31.00 -1.08
N ILE A 479 -2.91 -31.15 -1.75
CA ILE A 479 -2.82 -31.31 -3.21
C ILE A 479 -3.84 -32.36 -3.72
N PRO A 480 -4.76 -32.00 -4.63
CA PRO A 480 -5.80 -32.91 -5.11
C PRO A 480 -5.24 -34.02 -6.01
N PHE A 481 -5.99 -35.12 -6.14
CA PHE A 481 -5.66 -36.18 -7.10
C PHE A 481 -5.96 -35.70 -8.53
N GLY A 482 -4.91 -35.26 -9.22
CA GLY A 482 -4.97 -34.84 -10.64
C GLY A 482 -4.86 -35.98 -11.64
N PHE A 483 -4.48 -37.18 -11.18
CA PHE A 483 -4.54 -38.44 -11.91
C PHE A 483 -5.54 -39.38 -11.24
N GLU A 484 -5.87 -40.47 -11.92
CA GLU A 484 -6.71 -41.56 -11.42
C GLU A 484 -6.23 -42.05 -10.04
N ASP A 485 -6.95 -41.61 -9.00
CA ASP A 485 -6.76 -41.88 -7.57
C ASP A 485 -5.37 -41.54 -6.99
N ARG A 486 -4.65 -40.58 -7.59
CA ARG A 486 -3.30 -40.15 -7.12
C ARG A 486 -2.88 -38.74 -7.58
N THR A 487 -1.90 -38.16 -6.89
CA THR A 487 -1.37 -36.82 -7.16
C THR A 487 -0.32 -36.79 -8.30
N LEU A 488 0.56 -37.79 -8.37
CA LEU A 488 1.58 -37.95 -9.41
C LEU A 488 1.69 -39.41 -9.85
N PRO A 489 2.19 -39.69 -11.08
CA PRO A 489 2.38 -41.06 -11.57
C PRO A 489 3.43 -41.87 -10.78
N HIS A 490 4.23 -41.21 -9.95
CA HIS A 490 5.24 -41.81 -9.06
C HIS A 490 4.65 -42.41 -7.77
N PHE A 491 3.43 -42.02 -7.38
CA PHE A 491 2.74 -42.55 -6.20
C PHE A 491 1.78 -43.69 -6.58
N SER A 492 1.48 -44.53 -5.60
CA SER A 492 0.40 -45.53 -5.69
C SER A 492 -0.97 -44.84 -5.70
N LYS A 493 -2.00 -45.59 -6.11
CA LYS A 493 -3.39 -45.17 -5.92
C LYS A 493 -3.76 -45.12 -4.44
N ASP A 494 -4.70 -44.25 -4.09
CA ASP A 494 -5.26 -44.06 -2.74
C ASP A 494 -4.23 -43.65 -1.66
N ASP A 495 -3.06 -43.15 -2.06
CA ASP A 495 -2.02 -42.68 -1.13
C ASP A 495 -2.41 -41.32 -0.52
N LEU A 496 -2.99 -41.37 0.69
CA LEU A 496 -3.34 -40.22 1.52
C LEU A 496 -2.17 -39.69 2.39
N GLY A 497 -0.98 -40.29 2.26
CA GLY A 497 0.22 -39.95 3.02
C GLY A 497 0.68 -38.51 2.84
N PRO A 498 1.48 -37.97 3.78
CA PRO A 498 1.91 -36.57 3.75
C PRO A 498 2.70 -36.24 2.47
N GLU A 499 3.63 -37.10 2.07
CA GLU A 499 4.48 -36.93 0.87
C GLU A 499 3.66 -36.92 -0.43
N SER A 500 2.77 -37.92 -0.62
CA SER A 500 1.85 -37.97 -1.75
C SER A 500 0.99 -36.70 -1.87
N ARG A 501 0.55 -36.16 -0.74
CA ARG A 501 -0.41 -35.05 -0.66
C ARG A 501 0.26 -33.67 -0.49
N GLY A 502 1.56 -33.56 -0.75
CA GLY A 502 2.28 -32.28 -0.83
C GLY A 502 2.81 -31.70 0.48
N PHE A 503 3.07 -32.51 1.49
CA PHE A 503 3.89 -32.08 2.62
C PHE A 503 5.36 -32.02 2.21
N VAL A 504 5.98 -30.84 2.41
CA VAL A 504 7.41 -30.63 2.17
C VAL A 504 8.15 -30.73 3.50
N GLU A 505 8.93 -31.81 3.67
CA GLU A 505 9.74 -32.04 4.87
C GLU A 505 11.05 -31.26 4.84
N ASN A 506 11.58 -31.00 3.64
CA ASN A 506 12.86 -30.33 3.48
C ASN A 506 12.74 -28.82 3.68
N SER A 507 13.84 -28.18 4.08
CA SER A 507 13.99 -26.73 4.12
C SER A 507 14.68 -26.20 2.87
N TYR A 508 14.57 -24.89 2.60
CA TYR A 508 15.25 -24.30 1.43
C TYR A 508 16.79 -24.45 1.48
N LEU A 509 17.40 -24.55 2.66
CA LEU A 509 18.83 -24.84 2.83
C LEU A 509 19.19 -26.28 2.41
N ARG A 510 18.32 -27.26 2.72
CA ARG A 510 18.54 -28.69 2.40
C ARG A 510 18.22 -29.02 0.93
N GLY A 511 17.33 -28.26 0.31
CA GLY A 511 16.88 -28.45 -1.06
C GLY A 511 15.66 -29.37 -1.16
N LEU A 512 14.83 -29.14 -2.18
CA LEU A 512 13.56 -29.83 -2.40
C LEU A 512 13.76 -31.07 -3.28
N THR A 513 13.07 -32.17 -2.97
CA THR A 513 12.92 -33.31 -3.91
C THR A 513 12.09 -32.91 -5.13
N PRO A 514 12.17 -33.63 -6.27
CA PRO A 514 11.38 -33.30 -7.46
C PRO A 514 9.85 -33.29 -7.23
N GLN A 515 9.35 -34.16 -6.35
CA GLN A 515 7.94 -34.22 -5.94
C GLN A 515 7.56 -32.97 -5.13
N GLU A 516 8.32 -32.68 -4.06
CA GLU A 516 8.12 -31.48 -3.23
C GLU A 516 8.19 -30.19 -4.06
N PHE A 517 9.17 -30.08 -4.96
CA PHE A 517 9.34 -28.93 -5.85
C PHE A 517 8.11 -28.72 -6.76
N PHE A 518 7.55 -29.80 -7.33
CA PHE A 518 6.36 -29.70 -8.17
C PHE A 518 5.12 -29.30 -7.37
N PHE A 519 4.92 -29.86 -6.18
CA PHE A 519 3.80 -29.48 -5.29
C PHE A 519 3.95 -28.04 -4.76
N HIS A 520 5.16 -27.60 -4.45
CA HIS A 520 5.45 -26.21 -4.09
C HIS A 520 5.20 -25.25 -5.26
N ALA A 521 5.56 -25.63 -6.50
CA ALA A 521 5.25 -24.87 -7.70
C ALA A 521 3.74 -24.79 -8.00
N MET A 522 2.95 -25.80 -7.61
CA MET A 522 1.47 -25.75 -7.67
C MET A 522 0.90 -24.70 -6.70
N GLY A 523 1.27 -24.74 -5.41
CA GLY A 523 0.84 -23.74 -4.43
C GLY A 523 1.31 -22.32 -4.77
N GLY A 524 2.56 -22.18 -5.21
CA GLY A 524 3.09 -20.89 -5.71
C GLY A 524 2.36 -20.36 -6.95
N ARG A 525 1.87 -21.24 -7.83
CA ARG A 525 1.06 -20.87 -9.00
C ARG A 525 -0.31 -20.31 -8.59
N GLU A 526 -0.95 -20.87 -7.57
CA GLU A 526 -2.21 -20.33 -7.02
C GLU A 526 -2.01 -18.89 -6.56
N GLY A 527 -0.99 -18.62 -5.74
CA GLY A 527 -0.70 -17.26 -5.25
C GLY A 527 -0.43 -16.23 -6.35
N ILE A 528 0.23 -16.64 -7.45
CA ILE A 528 0.47 -15.77 -8.62
C ILE A 528 -0.85 -15.46 -9.36
N ILE A 529 -1.72 -16.45 -9.54
CA ILE A 529 -3.02 -16.27 -10.20
C ILE A 529 -3.93 -15.40 -9.33
N ASP A 530 -4.02 -15.69 -8.03
CA ASP A 530 -4.78 -14.94 -7.03
C ASP A 530 -4.37 -13.46 -6.99
N THR A 531 -3.06 -13.18 -7.01
CA THR A 531 -2.52 -11.81 -7.10
C THR A 531 -3.00 -11.10 -8.37
N ALA A 532 -2.97 -11.76 -9.53
CA ALA A 532 -3.40 -11.19 -10.80
C ALA A 532 -4.93 -10.92 -10.83
N VAL A 533 -5.74 -11.86 -10.34
CA VAL A 533 -7.20 -11.72 -10.25
C VAL A 533 -7.57 -10.59 -9.29
N LYS A 534 -7.07 -10.63 -8.04
CA LYS A 534 -7.34 -9.58 -7.03
C LYS A 534 -6.91 -8.20 -7.49
N THR A 535 -5.81 -8.06 -8.22
CA THR A 535 -5.39 -6.77 -8.80
C THR A 535 -6.46 -6.18 -9.72
N SER A 536 -7.13 -7.02 -10.52
CA SER A 536 -8.21 -6.57 -11.41
C SER A 536 -9.51 -6.26 -10.67
N GLU A 537 -9.89 -7.06 -9.68
CA GLU A 537 -11.14 -6.92 -8.93
C GLU A 537 -11.09 -5.75 -7.94
N THR A 538 -10.03 -5.64 -7.14
CA THR A 538 -9.89 -4.58 -6.13
C THR A 538 -9.90 -3.19 -6.75
N GLY A 539 -9.19 -2.98 -7.87
CA GLY A 539 -9.22 -1.72 -8.62
C GLY A 539 -10.59 -1.40 -9.23
N TYR A 540 -11.41 -2.42 -9.56
CA TYR A 540 -12.79 -2.22 -10.00
C TYR A 540 -13.73 -1.89 -8.84
N ILE A 541 -13.62 -2.60 -7.72
CA ILE A 541 -14.37 -2.35 -6.48
C ILE A 541 -14.09 -0.95 -5.97
N GLN A 542 -12.82 -0.55 -5.88
CA GLN A 542 -12.43 0.80 -5.49
C GLN A 542 -13.03 1.85 -6.42
N ARG A 543 -12.97 1.67 -7.74
CA ARG A 543 -13.60 2.61 -8.68
C ARG A 543 -15.11 2.72 -8.47
N ARG A 544 -15.79 1.64 -8.10
CA ARG A 544 -17.23 1.66 -7.74
C ARG A 544 -17.47 2.43 -6.45
N LEU A 545 -16.66 2.21 -5.41
CA LEU A 545 -16.76 2.92 -4.13
C LEU A 545 -16.55 4.42 -4.31
N VAL A 546 -15.49 4.83 -5.02
CA VAL A 546 -15.26 6.25 -5.35
C VAL A 546 -16.44 6.83 -6.12
N LYS A 547 -16.94 6.14 -7.16
CA LYS A 547 -18.11 6.62 -7.94
C LYS A 547 -19.46 6.56 -7.22
N ALA A 548 -19.53 5.98 -6.02
CA ALA A 548 -20.71 6.01 -5.17
C ALA A 548 -20.64 7.09 -4.07
N MET A 549 -19.48 7.73 -3.88
CA MET A 549 -19.22 8.62 -2.73
C MET A 549 -18.48 9.92 -3.10
N GLU A 550 -18.12 10.15 -4.37
CA GLU A 550 -17.33 11.32 -4.80
C GLU A 550 -18.03 12.69 -4.65
N ASP A 551 -19.34 12.71 -4.44
CA ASP A 551 -20.14 13.93 -4.21
C ASP A 551 -20.52 14.15 -2.73
N ILE A 552 -20.10 13.24 -1.85
CA ILE A 552 -20.32 13.31 -0.40
C ILE A 552 -19.26 14.22 0.22
N MET A 553 -19.68 15.26 0.92
CA MET A 553 -18.76 16.13 1.66
C MET A 553 -19.41 16.73 2.91
N VAL A 554 -18.57 17.03 3.91
CA VAL A 554 -18.94 17.86 5.07
C VAL A 554 -19.24 19.28 4.57
N LYS A 555 -20.29 19.91 5.12
CA LYS A 555 -20.66 21.31 4.86
C LYS A 555 -20.33 22.18 6.08
N TYR A 556 -20.38 23.50 5.93
CA TYR A 556 -20.05 24.46 7.00
C TYR A 556 -20.96 24.39 8.26
N ASP A 557 -22.06 23.64 8.21
CA ASP A 557 -22.95 23.36 9.35
C ASP A 557 -22.59 22.06 10.09
N GLY A 558 -21.48 21.38 9.73
CA GLY A 558 -21.05 20.10 10.30
C GLY A 558 -21.73 18.87 9.70
N THR A 559 -22.78 19.06 8.89
CA THR A 559 -23.52 17.95 8.28
C THR A 559 -22.77 17.34 7.08
N VAL A 560 -22.93 16.04 6.88
CA VAL A 560 -22.43 15.32 5.70
C VAL A 560 -23.55 15.23 4.67
N ARG A 561 -23.32 15.77 3.46
CA ARG A 561 -24.34 15.81 2.40
C ARG A 561 -23.80 15.45 1.02
N ASN A 562 -24.67 14.89 0.18
CA ASN A 562 -24.42 14.63 -1.24
C ASN A 562 -24.53 15.90 -2.12
N SER A 563 -24.45 15.73 -3.44
CA SER A 563 -24.66 16.80 -4.44
C SER A 563 -26.10 17.34 -4.46
N GLN A 564 -27.10 16.51 -4.20
CA GLN A 564 -28.52 16.89 -4.15
C GLN A 564 -28.91 17.64 -2.86
N ARG A 565 -27.97 17.72 -1.89
CA ARG A 565 -28.09 18.34 -0.55
C ARG A 565 -28.87 17.52 0.48
N ASP A 566 -29.11 16.23 0.20
CA ASP A 566 -29.63 15.28 1.18
C ASP A 566 -28.62 15.08 2.31
N VAL A 567 -29.11 14.97 3.54
CA VAL A 567 -28.25 14.75 4.73
C VAL A 567 -28.04 13.25 4.90
N ILE A 568 -26.76 12.83 4.90
CA ILE A 568 -26.33 11.44 5.13
C ILE A 568 -25.99 11.24 6.60
N GLN A 569 -25.29 12.21 7.21
CA GLN A 569 -25.05 12.28 8.65
C GLN A 569 -25.28 13.70 9.15
N PHE A 570 -25.91 13.86 10.31
CA PHE A 570 -26.09 15.17 10.96
C PHE A 570 -24.77 15.73 11.49
N LEU A 571 -23.81 14.86 11.81
CA LEU A 571 -22.46 15.21 12.24
C LEU A 571 -21.49 14.21 11.61
N TYR A 572 -20.39 14.68 11.02
CA TYR A 572 -19.36 13.83 10.43
C TYR A 572 -18.84 12.81 11.45
N GLY A 573 -18.82 11.51 11.10
CA GLY A 573 -18.30 10.46 11.98
C GLY A 573 -19.11 10.19 13.24
N GLU A 574 -20.29 10.83 13.41
CA GLU A 574 -21.10 10.87 14.63
C GLU A 574 -20.45 11.58 15.85
N ASP A 575 -19.15 11.94 15.77
CA ASP A 575 -18.40 12.68 16.80
C ASP A 575 -17.97 14.10 16.38
N GLY A 576 -17.97 14.40 15.08
CA GLY A 576 -17.54 15.68 14.50
C GLY A 576 -16.03 15.82 14.33
N MET A 577 -15.24 14.77 14.56
CA MET A 577 -13.79 14.83 14.63
C MET A 577 -13.12 14.42 13.31
N ASP A 578 -12.08 15.16 12.91
CA ASP A 578 -11.17 14.69 11.87
C ASP A 578 -10.31 13.54 12.41
N VAL A 579 -10.42 12.38 11.74
CA VAL A 579 -9.80 11.11 12.13
C VAL A 579 -8.30 11.26 12.37
N ILE A 580 -7.60 12.15 11.66
CA ILE A 580 -6.15 12.42 11.81
C ILE A 580 -5.74 12.70 13.27
N TRP A 581 -6.65 13.23 14.10
CA TRP A 581 -6.37 13.63 15.48
C TRP A 581 -6.87 12.63 16.55
N ILE A 582 -7.44 11.49 16.14
CA ILE A 582 -8.03 10.50 17.05
C ILE A 582 -6.98 9.48 17.51
N GLU A 583 -6.77 9.36 18.83
CA GLU A 583 -5.86 8.36 19.43
C GLU A 583 -6.61 7.22 20.12
N SER A 584 -6.05 6.00 20.05
CA SER A 584 -6.58 4.83 20.76
C SER A 584 -6.29 4.89 22.27
N GLN A 585 -7.19 5.52 23.05
CA GLN A 585 -7.08 5.60 24.52
C GLN A 585 -7.72 4.39 25.23
N LYS A 586 -7.33 4.14 26.49
CA LYS A 586 -7.89 3.08 27.34
C LYS A 586 -8.79 3.69 28.42
N LEU A 587 -10.07 3.34 28.44
CA LEU A 587 -10.98 3.67 29.53
C LEU A 587 -10.81 2.66 30.67
N GLU A 588 -9.89 2.95 31.61
CA GLU A 588 -9.52 2.02 32.69
C GLU A 588 -10.68 1.74 33.66
N LEU A 589 -11.52 2.77 33.90
CA LEU A 589 -12.75 2.71 34.69
C LEU A 589 -13.67 1.54 34.31
N LEU A 590 -13.68 1.16 33.04
CA LEU A 590 -14.56 0.14 32.46
C LEU A 590 -14.08 -1.31 32.74
N LYS A 591 -12.88 -1.48 33.31
CA LYS A 591 -12.29 -2.79 33.62
C LYS A 591 -11.96 -2.99 35.10
N MET A 592 -11.92 -1.92 35.88
CA MET A 592 -11.69 -1.96 37.33
C MET A 592 -12.81 -2.72 38.06
N ARG A 593 -12.45 -3.40 39.14
CA ARG A 593 -13.43 -4.01 40.06
C ARG A 593 -14.13 -2.90 40.85
N LYS A 594 -15.38 -3.13 41.26
CA LYS A 594 -16.18 -2.12 41.99
C LYS A 594 -15.48 -1.60 43.27
N ASN A 595 -14.74 -2.45 43.98
CA ASN A 595 -13.97 -2.05 45.16
C ASN A 595 -12.76 -1.18 44.79
N GLU A 596 -11.93 -1.65 43.85
CA GLU A 596 -10.77 -0.96 43.29
C GLU A 596 -11.14 0.42 42.71
N PHE A 597 -12.29 0.53 42.04
CA PHE A 597 -12.86 1.79 41.57
C PHE A 597 -13.17 2.75 42.73
N TYR A 598 -13.79 2.27 43.83
CA TYR A 598 -14.00 3.11 45.01
C TYR A 598 -12.67 3.44 45.70
N GLU A 599 -11.74 2.50 45.86
CA GLU A 599 -10.43 2.74 46.47
C GLU A 599 -9.59 3.77 45.70
N THR A 600 -9.81 3.89 44.37
CA THR A 600 -9.09 4.84 43.50
C THR A 600 -9.81 6.20 43.36
N TYR A 601 -11.14 6.23 43.34
CA TYR A 601 -11.93 7.44 42.99
C TYR A 601 -12.93 7.91 44.07
N ARG A 602 -13.15 7.17 45.16
CA ARG A 602 -13.96 7.65 46.30
C ARG A 602 -13.12 8.62 47.11
N TYR A 603 -13.56 9.87 47.14
CA TYR A 603 -12.95 10.94 47.91
C TYR A 603 -13.82 11.20 49.14
N GLU A 604 -13.24 11.12 50.34
CA GLU A 604 -13.93 11.44 51.59
C GLU A 604 -13.22 12.63 52.24
N THR A 605 -13.98 13.70 52.51
CA THR A 605 -13.47 14.96 53.11
C THR A 605 -12.88 14.78 54.50
N ASP A 606 -13.20 13.65 55.14
CA ASP A 606 -12.97 13.39 56.55
C ASP A 606 -11.76 12.46 56.79
N ASP A 607 -11.08 11.98 55.73
CA ASP A 607 -9.83 11.20 55.86
C ASP A 607 -8.66 12.13 56.25
N PRO A 608 -7.99 11.91 57.40
CA PRO A 608 -6.89 12.77 57.86
C PRO A 608 -5.65 12.75 56.96
N LYS A 609 -5.54 11.83 55.97
CA LYS A 609 -4.48 11.89 54.95
C LYS A 609 -4.68 13.08 54.00
N LEU A 610 -5.93 13.43 53.70
CA LEU A 610 -6.31 14.44 52.71
C LEU A 610 -5.69 15.81 53.03
N THR A 611 -5.78 16.20 54.30
CA THR A 611 -5.25 17.44 54.88
C THR A 611 -3.72 17.53 54.84
N SER A 612 -3.00 16.44 54.55
CA SER A 612 -1.54 16.45 54.36
C SER A 612 -1.10 16.63 52.90
N CYS A 613 -2.02 16.50 51.94
CA CYS A 613 -1.70 16.47 50.50
C CYS A 613 -2.09 17.76 49.75
N MET A 614 -2.96 18.59 50.30
CA MET A 614 -3.28 19.91 49.75
C MET A 614 -2.26 20.96 50.20
N GLY A 615 -1.83 21.82 49.28
CA GLY A 615 -1.02 22.99 49.63
C GLY A 615 -1.86 24.07 50.34
N PRO A 616 -1.24 24.95 51.14
CA PRO A 616 -1.97 26.00 51.88
C PRO A 616 -2.65 27.05 50.98
N GLU A 617 -2.34 27.09 49.68
CA GLU A 617 -2.97 28.00 48.71
C GLU A 617 -4.35 27.52 48.23
N SER A 618 -4.69 26.24 48.36
CA SER A 618 -5.97 25.68 47.91
C SER A 618 -7.05 25.62 49.01
N LEU A 619 -6.99 26.52 49.99
CA LEU A 619 -7.86 26.56 51.18
C LEU A 619 -8.42 27.98 51.50
N ASN A 620 -8.46 28.87 50.50
CA ASN A 620 -9.17 30.17 50.54
C ASN A 620 -10.20 30.25 49.41
#